data_AF-A0A1B2HXF9-F1
#
_entry.id   AF-A0A1B2HXF9-F1
#
_cell.length_a   1.000
_cell.length_b   1.000
_cell.length_c   1.000
_cell.angle_alpha   90.00
_cell.angle_beta   90.00
_cell.angle_gamma   90.00
#
_symmetry.space_group_name_H-M   'P 1'
#
loop_
_entity.id
_entity.type
_entity.pdbx_description
1 polymer ?
#
loop_
_entity_poly.entity_id
_entity_poly.type
_entity_poly.pdbx_seq_one_letter_code
_entity_poly.pdbx_strand_id
1 'polypeptide(L)'
;MDHSSARERLAARQAELLNALLAGGPAPAGFDEQRVEVERRALLAKRRGIVRMLGPEVANELGDRFRQLFDAYALANPRRASSRAREDAAAFADWLRAAGELQVKRKARWKFWQSN
;
A
#
# COMPACT_ATOMS: atom_id res chain seq x y z
N MET A 1 35.57 11.02 -19.00
CA MET A 1 34.13 11.29 -18.77
C MET A 1 33.82 10.91 -17.35
N ASP A 2 33.22 11.80 -16.56
CA ASP A 2 32.89 11.52 -15.16
C ASP A 2 31.66 10.61 -15.07
N HIS A 3 31.91 9.32 -14.84
CA HIS A 3 30.90 8.29 -14.68
C HIS A 3 30.07 8.46 -13.39
N SER A 4 30.56 9.24 -12.41
CA SER A 4 29.81 9.54 -11.19
C SER A 4 28.60 10.42 -11.50
N SER A 5 28.80 11.53 -12.23
CA SER A 5 27.70 12.41 -12.64
C SER A 5 26.65 11.69 -13.51
N ALA A 6 27.06 10.73 -14.33
CA ALA A 6 26.14 9.94 -15.16
C ALA A 6 25.25 9.02 -14.32
N ARG A 7 25.83 8.38 -13.28
CA ARG A 7 25.09 7.53 -12.34
C ARG A 7 24.11 8.35 -11.49
N GLU A 8 24.52 9.53 -11.03
CA GLU A 8 23.64 10.43 -10.26
C GLU A 8 22.44 10.90 -11.09
N ARG A 9 22.64 11.29 -12.35
CA ARG A 9 21.54 11.65 -13.25
C ARG A 9 20.57 10.49 -13.46
N LEU A 10 21.08 9.26 -13.64
CA LEU A 10 20.23 8.07 -13.76
C LEU A 10 19.42 7.82 -12.49
N ALA A 11 20.05 7.89 -11.32
CA ALA A 11 19.38 7.70 -10.04
C ALA A 11 18.26 8.74 -9.81
N ALA A 12 18.50 10.01 -10.16
CA ALA A 12 17.49 11.05 -10.10
C ALA A 12 16.29 10.73 -11.01
N ARG A 13 16.53 10.32 -12.25
CA ARG A 13 15.46 9.92 -13.19
C ARG A 13 14.68 8.68 -12.73
N GLN A 14 15.36 7.71 -12.10
CA GLN A 14 14.70 6.56 -11.49
C GLN A 14 13.82 6.97 -10.31
N ALA A 15 14.28 7.90 -9.47
CA ALA A 15 13.49 8.44 -8.37
C ALA A 15 12.24 9.21 -8.86
N GLU A 16 12.37 10.01 -9.92
CA GLU A 16 11.23 10.68 -10.58
C GLU A 16 10.19 9.65 -11.05
N LEU A 17 10.62 8.59 -11.73
CA LEU A 17 9.72 7.53 -12.21
C LEU A 17 9.05 6.79 -11.04
N LEU A 18 9.81 6.45 -9.98
CA LEU A 18 9.24 5.81 -8.79
C LEU A 18 8.20 6.70 -8.10
N ASN A 19 8.44 8.01 -8.03
CA ASN A 19 7.47 8.96 -7.50
C ASN A 19 6.18 8.97 -8.35
N ALA A 20 6.32 9.04 -9.68
CA ALA A 20 5.16 9.01 -10.58
C ALA A 20 4.31 7.73 -10.42
N LEU A 21 4.98 6.58 -10.28
CA LEU A 21 4.32 5.29 -10.17
C LEU A 21 3.71 5.00 -8.79
N LEU A 22 4.38 5.42 -7.72
CA LEU A 22 4.03 5.00 -6.35
C LEU A 22 3.36 6.08 -5.51
N ALA A 23 3.53 7.35 -5.90
CA ALA A 23 3.06 8.50 -5.13
C ALA A 23 2.27 9.54 -5.95
N GLY A 24 1.93 9.23 -7.20
CA GLY A 24 1.06 10.08 -8.01
C GLY A 24 1.73 11.35 -8.53
N GLY A 25 3.07 11.37 -8.59
CA GLY A 25 3.80 12.43 -9.29
C GLY A 25 3.50 12.44 -10.81
N PRO A 26 3.85 13.54 -11.50
CA PRO A 26 3.69 13.64 -12.94
C PRO A 26 4.60 12.64 -13.68
N ALA A 27 4.22 12.24 -14.89
CA ALA A 27 5.07 11.42 -15.74
C ALA A 27 6.39 12.16 -16.05
N PRO A 28 7.57 11.54 -15.83
CA PRO A 28 8.84 12.20 -16.13
C PRO A 28 9.01 12.46 -17.63
N ALA A 29 9.71 13.53 -17.99
CA ALA A 29 9.96 13.87 -19.40
C ALA A 29 10.56 12.70 -20.18
N GLY A 30 9.93 12.36 -21.32
CA GLY A 30 10.31 11.22 -22.17
C GLY A 30 9.51 9.93 -21.92
N PHE A 31 8.67 9.90 -20.87
CA PHE A 31 7.71 8.82 -20.65
C PHE A 31 6.33 9.19 -21.18
N ASP A 32 5.65 8.19 -21.74
CA ASP A 32 4.26 8.31 -22.15
C ASP A 32 3.34 8.30 -20.91
N GLU A 33 2.55 9.35 -20.74
CA GLU A 33 1.68 9.54 -19.58
C GLU A 33 0.63 8.42 -19.45
N GLN A 34 0.06 7.95 -20.56
CA GLN A 34 -0.94 6.90 -20.57
C GLN A 34 -0.34 5.56 -20.13
N ARG A 35 0.90 5.26 -20.55
CA ARG A 35 1.62 4.06 -20.10
C ARG A 35 1.97 4.12 -18.61
N VAL A 36 2.36 5.30 -18.10
CA VAL A 36 2.59 5.50 -16.66
C VAL A 36 1.30 5.29 -15.86
N GLU A 37 0.16 5.77 -16.37
CA GLU A 37 -1.16 5.53 -15.78
C GLU A 37 -1.55 4.05 -15.76
N VAL A 38 -1.30 3.32 -16.84
CA VAL A 38 -1.52 1.86 -16.89
C VAL A 38 -0.68 1.16 -15.81
N GLU A 39 0.61 1.47 -15.73
CA GLU A 39 1.52 0.83 -14.78
C GLU A 39 1.12 1.15 -13.33
N ARG A 40 0.76 2.39 -13.01
CA ARG A 40 0.30 2.76 -11.66
C ARG A 40 -0.94 1.96 -11.25
N ARG A 41 -1.91 1.76 -12.16
CA ARG A 41 -3.09 0.92 -11.90
C ARG A 41 -2.71 -0.55 -11.69
N ALA A 42 -1.76 -1.08 -12.47
CA ALA A 42 -1.26 -2.44 -12.31
C ALA A 42 -0.55 -2.63 -10.95
N LEU A 43 0.29 -1.69 -10.56
CA LEU A 43 0.98 -1.69 -9.26
C LEU A 43 0.00 -1.59 -8.09
N LEU A 44 -1.03 -0.74 -8.20
CA LEU A 44 -2.09 -0.66 -7.20
C LEU A 44 -2.83 -1.99 -7.07
N ALA A 45 -3.20 -2.62 -8.18
CA ALA A 45 -3.86 -3.93 -8.19
C ALA A 45 -2.98 -5.02 -7.55
N LYS A 46 -1.68 -5.02 -7.86
CA LYS A 46 -0.70 -5.93 -7.24
C LYS A 46 -0.59 -5.72 -5.75
N ARG A 47 -0.46 -4.46 -5.29
CA ARG A 47 -0.42 -4.09 -3.88
C ARG A 47 -1.64 -4.61 -3.14
N ARG A 48 -2.83 -4.37 -3.68
CA ARG A 48 -4.12 -4.84 -3.14
C ARG A 48 -4.18 -6.36 -3.05
N GLY A 49 -3.74 -7.07 -4.09
CA GLY A 49 -3.68 -8.53 -4.10
C GLY A 49 -2.76 -9.11 -3.02
N ILE A 50 -1.59 -8.51 -2.82
CA ILE A 50 -0.65 -8.91 -1.77
C ILE A 50 -1.23 -8.65 -0.37
N VAL A 51 -1.84 -7.49 -0.14
CA VAL A 51 -2.47 -7.18 1.16
C VAL A 51 -3.63 -8.12 1.45
N ARG A 52 -4.46 -8.44 0.45
CA ARG A 52 -5.51 -9.46 0.58
C ARG A 52 -4.94 -10.83 0.97
N MET A 53 -3.85 -11.24 0.32
CA MET A 53 -3.18 -12.52 0.61
C MET A 53 -2.58 -12.57 2.02
N LEU A 54 -2.04 -11.44 2.51
CA LEU A 54 -1.43 -11.37 3.84
C LEU A 54 -2.44 -11.19 4.98
N GLY A 55 -3.63 -10.66 4.68
CA GLY A 55 -4.70 -10.43 5.65
C GLY A 55 -6.05 -10.99 5.18
N PRO A 56 -6.17 -12.31 4.93
CA PRO A 56 -7.40 -12.90 4.40
C PRO A 56 -8.60 -12.68 5.32
N GLU A 57 -8.42 -12.70 6.64
CA GLU A 57 -9.49 -12.44 7.61
C GLU A 57 -10.09 -11.03 7.45
N VAL A 58 -9.23 -10.01 7.30
CA VAL A 58 -9.66 -8.63 7.05
C VAL A 58 -10.37 -8.52 5.71
N ALA A 59 -9.84 -9.18 4.68
CA ALA A 59 -10.48 -9.18 3.37
C ALA A 59 -11.85 -9.86 3.37
N ASN A 60 -11.99 -10.97 4.08
CA ASN A 60 -13.24 -11.69 4.23
C ASN A 60 -14.28 -10.87 5.00
N GLU A 61 -13.88 -10.19 6.09
CA GLU A 61 -14.76 -9.31 6.86
C GLU A 61 -15.29 -8.13 6.03
N LEU A 62 -14.45 -7.56 5.17
CA LEU A 62 -14.84 -6.43 4.32
C LEU A 62 -15.66 -6.85 3.08
N GLY A 63 -15.47 -8.07 2.59
CA GLY A 63 -16.12 -8.57 1.37
C GLY A 63 -15.90 -7.66 0.17
N ASP A 64 -16.97 -7.32 -0.54
CA ASP A 64 -16.94 -6.48 -1.74
C ASP A 64 -16.40 -5.06 -1.49
N ARG A 65 -16.51 -4.58 -0.25
CA ARG A 65 -16.00 -3.24 0.14
C ARG A 65 -14.47 -3.19 0.20
N PHE A 66 -13.79 -4.35 0.28
CA PHE A 66 -12.33 -4.41 0.39
C PHE A 66 -11.64 -3.62 -0.71
N ARG A 67 -12.10 -3.75 -1.96
CA ARG A 67 -11.49 -3.05 -3.09
C ARG A 67 -11.59 -1.53 -2.93
N GLN A 68 -12.79 -1.03 -2.69
CA GLN A 68 -13.04 0.41 -2.57
C GLN A 68 -12.27 1.01 -1.40
N LEU A 69 -12.31 0.36 -0.23
CA LEU A 69 -11.61 0.82 0.97
C LEU A 69 -10.09 0.75 0.80
N PHE A 70 -9.57 -0.28 0.14
CA PHE A 70 -8.14 -0.37 -0.13
C PHE A 70 -7.68 0.73 -1.10
N ASP A 71 -8.46 1.05 -2.12
CA ASP A 71 -8.11 2.09 -3.08
C ASP A 71 -8.09 3.47 -2.41
N ALA A 72 -9.05 3.75 -1.51
CA ALA A 72 -9.06 4.95 -0.69
C ALA A 72 -7.85 5.03 0.27
N TYR A 73 -7.55 3.94 0.97
CA TYR A 73 -6.35 3.84 1.80
C TYR A 73 -5.08 4.09 1.00
N ALA A 74 -4.94 3.45 -0.17
CA ALA A 74 -3.73 3.54 -0.99
C ALA A 74 -3.50 4.95 -1.54
N LEU A 75 -4.57 5.69 -1.85
CA LEU A 75 -4.50 7.09 -2.24
C LEU A 75 -4.01 7.98 -1.10
N ALA A 76 -4.52 7.78 0.12
CA ALA A 76 -4.09 8.51 1.31
C ALA A 76 -2.70 8.08 1.83
N ASN A 77 -2.26 6.87 1.45
CA ASN A 77 -1.00 6.27 1.90
C ASN A 77 -0.17 5.78 0.70
N PRO A 78 0.43 6.71 -0.06
CA PRO A 78 1.40 6.41 -1.11
C PRO A 78 2.50 5.47 -0.65
N ARG A 79 2.92 4.55 -1.53
CA ARG A 79 4.02 3.63 -1.21
C ARG A 79 5.35 4.35 -1.26
N ARG A 80 6.19 4.09 -0.27
CA ARG A 80 7.61 4.43 -0.32
C ARG A 80 8.40 3.22 -0.83
N ALA A 81 9.53 3.44 -1.49
CA ALA A 81 10.36 2.38 -2.04
C ALA A 81 10.81 1.34 -0.98
N SER A 82 10.90 1.74 0.29
CA SER A 82 11.30 0.89 1.41
C SER A 82 10.15 0.15 2.11
N SER A 83 8.89 0.41 1.76
CA SER A 83 7.72 -0.14 2.49
C SER A 83 7.56 -1.64 2.30
N ARG A 84 7.58 -2.41 3.40
CA ARG A 84 7.39 -3.87 3.35
C ARG A 84 5.92 -4.25 3.20
N ALA A 85 5.65 -5.38 2.54
CA ALA A 85 4.28 -5.83 2.29
C ALA A 85 3.48 -6.13 3.58
N ARG A 86 4.12 -6.71 4.59
CA ARG A 86 3.47 -7.01 5.88
C ARG A 86 3.15 -5.76 6.68
N GLU A 87 4.02 -4.76 6.66
CA GLU A 87 3.79 -3.46 7.29
C GLU A 87 2.61 -2.75 6.63
N ASP A 88 2.50 -2.81 5.31
CA ASP A 88 1.39 -2.21 4.55
C ASP A 88 0.04 -2.87 4.86
N ALA A 89 0.02 -4.21 5.01
CA ALA A 89 -1.18 -4.92 5.42
C ALA A 89 -1.61 -4.57 6.86
N ALA A 90 -0.65 -4.42 7.77
CA ALA A 90 -0.91 -3.99 9.14
C ALA A 90 -1.45 -2.54 9.20
N ALA A 91 -0.79 -1.63 8.48
CA ALA A 91 -1.21 -0.23 8.39
C ALA A 91 -2.60 -0.07 7.77
N PHE A 92 -2.94 -0.88 6.76
CA PHE A 92 -4.30 -0.90 6.21
C PHE A 92 -5.34 -1.35 7.26
N ALA A 93 -5.04 -2.39 8.03
CA ALA A 93 -5.93 -2.83 9.10
C ALA A 93 -6.11 -1.77 10.20
N ASP A 94 -5.04 -1.05 10.56
CA ASP A 94 -5.12 0.06 11.52
C ASP A 94 -5.92 1.24 10.97
N TRP A 95 -5.72 1.59 9.69
CA TRP A 95 -6.48 2.62 9.01
C TRP A 95 -7.98 2.29 8.99
N LEU A 96 -8.35 1.04 8.71
CA LEU A 96 -9.74 0.59 8.77
C LEU A 96 -10.35 0.69 10.17
N ARG A 97 -9.60 0.32 11.22
CA ARG A 97 -10.07 0.44 12.61
C ARG A 97 -10.28 1.91 12.99
N ALA A 98 -9.37 2.79 12.59
CA ALA A 98 -9.51 4.23 12.82
C ALA A 98 -10.73 4.80 12.09
N ALA A 99 -11.06 4.26 10.91
CA ALA A 99 -12.26 4.61 10.15
C ALA A 99 -13.56 3.94 10.65
N GLY A 100 -13.47 3.02 11.63
CA GLY A 100 -14.63 2.26 12.12
C GLY A 100 -15.10 1.12 11.19
N GLU A 101 -14.30 0.80 10.17
CA GLU A 101 -14.62 -0.22 9.16
C GLU A 101 -14.30 -1.66 9.60
N LEU A 102 -13.47 -1.80 10.63
CA LEU A 102 -13.20 -3.07 11.31
C LEU A 102 -13.56 -2.94 12.78
N GLN A 103 -14.23 -3.96 13.31
CA GLN A 103 -14.49 -4.04 14.74
C GLN A 103 -13.16 -4.19 15.49
N VAL A 104 -12.95 -3.40 16.55
CA VAL A 104 -11.84 -3.67 17.48
C VAL A 104 -12.17 -4.98 18.15
N LYS A 105 -11.51 -6.09 17.76
CA LYS A 105 -11.54 -7.33 18.54
C LYS A 105 -10.97 -7.02 19.93
N ARG A 106 -11.86 -6.64 20.87
CA ARG A 106 -11.55 -6.67 22.30
C ARG A 106 -11.15 -8.11 22.58
N LYS A 107 -9.88 -8.35 22.95
CA LYS A 107 -9.47 -9.66 23.47
C LYS A 107 -10.50 -10.05 24.53
N ALA A 108 -11.23 -11.14 24.31
CA ALA A 108 -12.15 -11.65 25.32
C ALA A 108 -11.32 -11.88 26.58
N ARG A 109 -11.58 -11.11 27.64
CA ARG A 109 -10.98 -11.38 28.95
C ARG A 109 -11.60 -12.70 29.42
N TRP A 110 -10.92 -13.81 29.16
CA TRP A 110 -11.33 -15.11 29.67
C TRP A 110 -11.34 -15.05 31.21
N LYS A 111 -12.55 -14.94 31.77
CA LYS A 111 -12.85 -15.12 33.20
C LYS A 111 -12.94 -16.62 33.51
N PHE A 112 -11.82 -17.33 33.42
CA PHE A 112 -11.72 -18.70 33.92
C PHE A 112 -10.45 -18.85 34.76
N TRP A 113 -10.51 -18.29 35.97
CA TRP A 113 -9.73 -18.78 37.10
C TRP A 113 -10.43 -18.34 38.39
N GLN A 114 -11.33 -19.19 38.87
CA GLN A 114 -11.61 -19.36 40.29
C GLN A 114 -11.51 -20.86 40.52
N SER A 115 -10.37 -21.29 41.06
CA SER A 115 -10.19 -22.62 41.63
C SER A 115 -10.15 -22.46 43.14
N ASN A 116 -11.01 -23.25 43.80
CA ASN A 116 -11.14 -23.59 45.23
C ASN A 116 -11.18 -22.45 46.25
#